data_AF-A0A2Z3JKJ4-F1
#
_entry.id   AF-A0A2Z3JKJ4-F1
#
_cell.length_a   1.000
_cell.length_b   1.000
_cell.length_c   1.000
_cell.angle_alpha   90.00
_cell.angle_beta   90.00
_cell.angle_gamma   90.00
#
_symmetry.space_group_name_H-M   'P 1'
#
loop_
_entity.id
_entity.type
_entity.pdbx_description
1 polymer ?
#
loop_
_entity_poly.entity_id
_entity_poly.type
_entity_poly.pdbx_seq_one_letter_code
_entity_poly.pdbx_strand_id
1 'polypeptide(L)'
;MSRRWQLSDDELATLLGGLPVARVQHWRDQLAASEGVDAELTPDQIYRVRYLLGIDTTLHRLFSDEAQADRWIKRPHTAPGFEGRSALEVMRRGYIDDLCFVRRYLDDVCQP
;
A
#
# COMPACT_ATOMS: atom_id res chain seq x y z
N MET A 1 -0.37 2.39 -7.88
CA MET A 1 -0.62 1.32 -6.88
C MET A 1 -2.10 1.00 -6.62
N SER A 2 -2.92 1.87 -6.00
CA SER A 2 -4.19 1.44 -5.36
C SER A 2 -5.20 0.73 -6.27
N ARG A 3 -5.35 1.17 -7.53
CA ARG A 3 -6.17 0.47 -8.54
C ARG A 3 -5.60 -0.89 -8.93
N ARG A 4 -4.29 -0.98 -9.16
CA ARG A 4 -3.62 -2.23 -9.55
C ARG A 4 -3.67 -3.29 -8.44
N TRP A 5 -3.48 -2.84 -7.21
CA TRP A 5 -3.64 -3.64 -6.00
C TRP A 5 -5.11 -3.96 -5.68
N GLN A 6 -6.06 -3.36 -6.40
CA GLN A 6 -7.50 -3.50 -6.20
C GLN A 6 -7.91 -3.26 -4.74
N LEU A 7 -7.42 -2.15 -4.16
CA LEU A 7 -7.77 -1.75 -2.80
C LEU A 7 -9.18 -1.16 -2.76
N SER A 8 -10.01 -1.61 -1.82
CA SER A 8 -11.25 -0.93 -1.46
C SER A 8 -10.98 0.44 -0.82
N ASP A 9 -12.02 1.26 -0.67
CA ASP A 9 -11.91 2.57 -0.01
C ASP A 9 -11.49 2.42 1.46
N ASP A 10 -12.05 1.42 2.14
CA ASP A 10 -11.76 1.11 3.54
C ASP A 10 -10.30 0.65 3.73
N GLU A 11 -9.80 -0.19 2.82
CA GLU A 11 -8.39 -0.62 2.83
C GLU A 11 -7.47 0.59 2.66
N LEU A 12 -7.73 1.43 1.65
CA LEU A 12 -6.91 2.61 1.40
C LEU A 12 -7.00 3.62 2.56
N ALA A 13 -8.18 3.83 3.12
CA ALA A 13 -8.40 4.70 4.28
C ALA A 13 -7.58 4.25 5.49
N THR A 14 -7.55 2.95 5.76
CA THR A 14 -6.75 2.37 6.84
C THR A 14 -5.25 2.51 6.60
N LEU A 15 -4.79 2.20 5.39
CA LEU A 15 -3.37 2.32 5.03
C LEU A 15 -2.86 3.77 5.15
N LEU A 16 -3.74 4.75 4.93
CA LEU A 16 -3.46 6.17 5.08
C LEU A 16 -3.67 6.71 6.51
N GLY A 17 -3.72 5.83 7.51
CA GLY A 17 -3.75 6.24 8.92
C GLY A 17 -5.16 6.43 9.48
N GLY A 18 -6.13 5.66 8.99
CA GLY A 18 -7.50 5.66 9.51
C GLY A 18 -8.29 6.90 9.08
N LEU A 19 -8.19 7.27 7.81
CA LEU A 19 -9.00 8.35 7.23
C LEU A 19 -10.49 8.00 7.24
N PRO A 20 -11.39 9.00 7.26
CA PRO A 20 -12.79 8.76 6.92
C PRO A 20 -12.89 8.21 5.49
N VAL A 21 -13.60 7.09 5.33
CA VAL A 21 -13.80 6.43 4.02
C VAL A 21 -14.39 7.39 2.98
N ALA A 22 -15.32 8.25 3.39
CA ALA A 22 -15.93 9.27 2.53
C ALA A 22 -14.90 10.23 1.91
N ARG A 23 -13.80 10.53 2.63
CA ARG A 23 -12.71 11.37 2.10
C ARG A 23 -11.96 10.66 0.97
N VAL A 24 -11.72 9.36 1.12
CA VAL A 24 -11.08 8.54 0.09
C VAL A 24 -11.97 8.42 -1.15
N GLN A 25 -13.28 8.23 -0.96
CA GLN A 25 -14.27 8.22 -2.04
C GLN A 25 -14.27 9.53 -2.81
N HIS A 26 -14.33 10.65 -2.10
CA HIS A 26 -14.28 11.98 -2.72
C HIS A 26 -13.02 12.19 -3.58
N TRP A 27 -11.85 11.80 -3.07
CA TRP A 27 -10.62 11.85 -3.87
C TRP A 27 -10.65 10.93 -5.09
N ARG A 28 -11.27 9.75 -4.99
CA ARG A 28 -11.42 8.83 -6.12
C ARG A 28 -12.32 9.41 -7.21
N ASP A 29 -13.40 10.07 -6.82
CA ASP A 29 -14.32 10.72 -7.75
C ASP A 29 -13.63 11.88 -8.49
N GLN A 30 -12.88 12.73 -7.80
CA GLN A 30 -12.07 13.78 -8.43
C GLN A 30 -11.05 13.22 -9.42
N LEU A 31 -10.32 12.16 -9.05
CA LEU A 31 -9.39 11.47 -9.95
C LEU A 31 -10.09 10.87 -11.18
N ALA A 32 -11.30 10.34 -11.02
CA ALA A 32 -12.08 9.79 -12.12
C ALA A 32 -12.58 10.89 -13.07
N ALA A 33 -12.93 12.05 -12.53
CA ALA A 33 -13.30 13.24 -13.30
C ALA A 33 -12.10 13.93 -14.00
N SER A 34 -10.88 13.42 -13.80
CA SER A 34 -9.63 14.05 -14.26
C SER A 34 -9.45 15.48 -13.73
N GLU A 35 -10.08 15.76 -12.59
CA GLU A 35 -9.89 17.00 -11.84
C GLU A 35 -8.60 16.91 -11.03
N GLY A 36 -7.97 18.06 -10.77
CA GLY A 36 -6.86 18.12 -9.83
C GLY A 36 -7.33 17.74 -8.43
N VAL A 37 -6.67 16.76 -7.80
CA VAL A 37 -6.94 16.42 -6.40
C VAL A 37 -6.13 17.35 -5.50
N ASP A 38 -6.80 18.26 -4.83
CA ASP A 38 -6.20 19.03 -3.75
C ASP A 38 -6.34 18.24 -2.43
N ALA A 39 -5.48 17.24 -2.27
CA ALA A 39 -5.45 16.43 -1.06
C ALA A 39 -4.56 17.08 0.00
N GLU A 40 -5.18 17.77 0.95
CA GLU A 40 -4.50 18.20 2.18
C GLU A 40 -4.11 16.98 3.04
N LEU A 41 -2.91 16.45 2.79
CA LEU A 41 -2.35 15.33 3.54
C LEU A 41 -1.60 15.83 4.78
N THR A 42 -1.80 15.15 5.91
CA THR A 42 -0.97 15.35 7.10
C THR A 42 0.44 14.80 6.88
N PRO A 43 1.44 15.22 7.68
CA PRO A 43 2.78 14.64 7.61
C PRO A 43 2.80 13.11 7.73
N ASP A 44 2.00 12.53 8.64
CA ASP A 44 1.86 11.08 8.78
C ASP A 44 1.33 10.40 7.51
N GLN A 45 0.29 10.98 6.89
CA GLN A 45 -0.25 10.49 5.62
C GLN A 45 0.80 10.54 4.49
N ILE A 46 1.60 11.60 4.43
CA ILE A 46 2.70 11.71 3.46
C ILE A 46 3.73 10.60 3.69
N TYR A 47 4.10 10.30 4.93
CA TYR A 47 5.01 9.19 5.23
C TYR A 47 4.42 7.84 4.81
N ARG A 48 3.14 7.59 5.11
CA ARG A 48 2.44 6.36 4.71
C ARG A 48 2.40 6.20 3.19
N VAL A 49 2.07 7.27 2.46
CA VAL A 49 2.11 7.27 0.98
C VAL A 49 3.50 6.93 0.46
N ARG A 50 4.56 7.49 1.06
CA ARG A 50 5.94 7.16 0.68
C ARG A 50 6.26 5.68 0.88
N TYR A 51 5.83 5.06 1.98
CA TYR A 51 6.01 3.62 2.19
C TYR A 51 5.25 2.79 1.15
N LEU A 52 3.97 3.11 0.91
CA LEU A 52 3.13 2.37 -0.05
C LEU A 52 3.68 2.45 -1.47
N LEU A 53 4.09 3.64 -1.92
CA LEU A 53 4.74 3.83 -3.22
C LEU A 53 6.08 3.09 -3.29
N GLY A 54 6.81 3.08 -2.19
CA GLY A 54 8.05 2.35 -2.05
C GLY A 54 7.89 0.84 -2.23
N ILE A 55 6.91 0.26 -1.54
CA ILE A 55 6.54 -1.16 -1.66
C ILE A 55 6.16 -1.49 -3.10
N ASP A 56 5.28 -0.69 -3.71
CA ASP A 56 4.86 -0.85 -5.11
C ASP A 56 6.05 -0.82 -6.07
N THR A 57 6.95 0.15 -5.89
CA THR A 57 8.14 0.30 -6.74
C THR A 57 9.11 -0.88 -6.58
N THR A 58 9.40 -1.32 -5.35
CA THR A 58 10.30 -2.45 -5.11
C THR A 58 9.73 -3.74 -5.70
N LEU A 59 8.42 -3.99 -5.57
CA LEU A 59 7.78 -5.16 -6.20
C LEU A 59 7.93 -5.16 -7.71
N HIS A 60 7.73 -4.03 -8.38
CA HIS A 60 7.88 -3.93 -9.84
C HIS A 60 9.34 -4.00 -10.31
N ARG A 61 10.30 -3.85 -9.40
CA ARG A 61 11.71 -4.14 -9.68
C ARG A 61 12.03 -5.63 -9.53
N LEU A 62 11.42 -6.30 -8.54
CA LEU A 62 11.67 -7.70 -8.22
C LEU A 62 11.04 -8.67 -9.23
N PHE A 63 9.86 -8.34 -9.74
CA PHE A 63 9.12 -9.22 -10.65
C PHE A 63 9.16 -8.69 -12.08
N SER A 64 9.54 -9.54 -13.03
CA SER A 64 9.41 -9.24 -14.46
C SER A 64 7.96 -9.25 -14.96
N ASP A 65 7.08 -9.96 -14.24
CA ASP A 65 5.63 -10.00 -14.51
C ASP A 65 4.93 -8.99 -13.60
N GLU A 66 4.44 -7.89 -14.19
CA GLU A 66 3.72 -6.82 -13.49
C GLU A 66 2.49 -7.34 -12.75
N ALA A 67 1.76 -8.30 -13.32
CA ALA A 67 0.57 -8.86 -12.68
C ALA A 67 0.95 -9.71 -11.45
N GLN A 68 2.15 -10.29 -11.42
CA GLN A 68 2.68 -10.91 -10.20
C GLN A 68 3.06 -9.87 -9.15
N ALA A 69 3.72 -8.77 -9.55
CA ALA A 69 4.03 -7.67 -8.64
C ALA A 69 2.76 -7.10 -7.98
N ASP A 70 1.73 -6.83 -8.78
CA ASP A 70 0.48 -6.22 -8.31
C ASP A 70 -0.33 -7.13 -7.37
N ARG A 71 -0.29 -8.45 -7.59
CA ARG A 71 -1.02 -9.42 -6.75
C ARG A 71 -0.23 -9.86 -5.53
N TRP A 72 1.08 -9.60 -5.48
CA TRP A 72 1.96 -10.10 -4.42
C TRP A 72 1.45 -9.73 -3.03
N ILE A 73 1.03 -8.48 -2.83
CA ILE A 73 0.59 -7.98 -1.52
C ILE A 73 -0.63 -8.73 -0.95
N LYS A 74 -1.43 -9.40 -1.79
CA LYS A 74 -2.64 -10.14 -1.41
C LYS A 74 -2.39 -11.64 -1.25
N ARG A 75 -1.20 -12.14 -1.57
CA ARG A 75 -0.86 -13.56 -1.42
C ARG A 75 -0.45 -13.85 0.03
N PRO A 76 -0.94 -14.95 0.64
CA PRO A 76 -0.44 -15.42 1.92
C PRO A 76 1.09 -15.58 1.90
N HIS A 77 1.74 -15.20 2.99
CA HIS A 77 3.20 -15.19 3.08
C HIS A 77 3.70 -15.93 4.33
N THR A 78 4.67 -16.84 4.17
CA THR A 78 5.17 -17.69 5.25
C THR A 78 6.50 -17.22 5.86
N ALA A 79 7.15 -16.20 5.29
CA ALA A 79 8.36 -15.63 5.90
C ALA A 79 8.11 -15.14 7.34
N PRO A 80 9.17 -15.12 8.17
CA PRO A 80 9.11 -14.59 9.53
C PRO A 80 8.43 -13.22 9.61
N GLY A 81 7.52 -13.06 10.57
CA GLY A 81 6.76 -11.81 10.79
C GLY A 81 5.43 -11.71 10.04
N PHE A 82 5.20 -12.50 8.99
CA PHE A 82 3.90 -12.52 8.30
C PHE A 82 2.90 -13.52 8.90
N GLU A 83 3.39 -14.59 9.54
CA GLU A 83 2.54 -15.58 10.24
C GLU A 83 1.45 -16.19 9.34
N GLY A 84 1.77 -16.43 8.06
CA GLY A 84 0.82 -16.97 7.08
C GLY A 84 -0.14 -15.94 6.50
N ARG A 85 -0.11 -14.68 6.96
CA ARG A 85 -0.91 -13.57 6.44
C ARG A 85 -0.28 -12.98 5.18
N SER A 86 -1.10 -12.35 4.38
CA SER A 86 -0.63 -11.51 3.28
C SER A 86 -0.03 -10.20 3.78
N ALA A 87 0.79 -9.56 2.96
CA ALA A 87 1.35 -8.25 3.29
C ALA A 87 0.24 -7.21 3.50
N LEU A 88 -0.84 -7.26 2.70
CA LEU A 88 -1.98 -6.38 2.86
C LEU A 88 -2.63 -6.54 4.24
N GLU A 89 -2.86 -7.77 4.70
CA GLU A 89 -3.42 -8.03 6.03
C GLU A 89 -2.53 -7.50 7.16
N VAL A 90 -1.21 -7.57 7.01
CA VAL A 90 -0.26 -6.97 7.96
C VAL A 90 -0.38 -5.44 7.94
N MET A 91 -0.27 -4.81 6.78
CA MET A 91 -0.36 -3.35 6.64
C MET A 91 -1.71 -2.78 7.09
N ARG A 92 -2.79 -3.57 6.96
CA ARG A 92 -4.16 -3.19 7.33
C ARG A 92 -4.44 -3.16 8.83
N ARG A 93 -3.50 -3.56 9.67
CA ARG A 93 -3.59 -3.29 11.12
C ARG A 93 -3.51 -1.79 11.43
N GLY A 94 -2.99 -0.99 10.48
CA GLY A 94 -3.01 0.48 10.53
C GLY A 94 -1.80 1.12 11.19
N TYR A 95 -0.90 0.34 11.81
CA TYR A 95 0.33 0.87 12.40
C TYR A 95 1.35 1.23 11.31
N ILE A 96 2.06 2.34 11.50
CA ILE A 96 3.12 2.75 10.57
C ILE A 96 4.23 1.70 10.50
N ASP A 97 4.52 1.04 11.64
CA ASP A 97 5.55 0.01 11.74
C ASP A 97 5.25 -1.22 10.88
N ASP A 98 3.97 -1.53 10.61
CA ASP A 98 3.61 -2.61 9.69
C ASP A 98 3.98 -2.25 8.24
N LEU A 99 3.82 -0.99 7.83
CA LEU A 99 4.29 -0.51 6.52
C LEU A 99 5.83 -0.54 6.45
N CYS A 100 6.50 -0.11 7.52
CA CYS A 100 7.96 -0.17 7.65
C CYS A 100 8.48 -1.61 7.53
N PHE A 101 7.83 -2.55 8.23
CA PHE A 101 8.17 -3.97 8.22
C PHE A 101 8.10 -4.54 6.80
N VAL A 102 6.98 -4.36 6.09
CA VAL A 102 6.83 -4.87 4.72
C VAL A 102 7.85 -4.22 3.78
N ARG A 103 8.11 -2.91 3.92
CA ARG A 103 9.11 -2.22 3.13
C ARG A 103 10.50 -2.80 3.33
N ARG A 104 10.92 -2.98 4.59
CA ARG A 104 12.23 -3.54 4.94
C ARG A 104 12.38 -4.96 4.44
N TYR A 105 11.37 -5.80 4.63
CA TYR A 105 11.37 -7.15 4.11
C TYR A 105 11.64 -7.19 2.59
N LEU A 106 10.97 -6.33 1.82
CA LEU A 106 11.17 -6.26 0.36
C LEU A 106 12.55 -5.72 -0.02
N ASP A 107 13.09 -4.75 0.73
CA ASP A 107 14.43 -4.23 0.48
C ASP A 107 15.50 -5.29 0.77
N ASP A 108 15.33 -6.10 1.82
CA ASP A 108 16.24 -7.19 2.17
C ASP A 108 16.21 -8.30 1.11
N VAL A 109 15.04 -8.67 0.60
CA VAL A 109 14.88 -9.63 -0.52
C VAL A 109 15.47 -9.08 -1.82
N CYS A 110 15.53 -7.75 -1.97
CA CYS A 110 16.08 -7.09 -3.15
C CYS A 110 17.62 -6.93 -3.10
N GLN A 111 18.30 -7.34 -2.02
CA GLN A 111 19.76 -7.28 -1.98
C GLN A 111 20.40 -8.44 -2.79
N PRO A 112 21.43 -8.15 -3.60
CA PRO A 112 22.13 -9.12 -4.44
C PRO A 112 22.95 -10.15 -3.65
#